data_AF-A0A0D0ECH3-F1
#
_entry.id   AF-A0A0D0ECH3-F1
#
_cell.length_a   1.000
_cell.length_b   1.000
_cell.length_c   1.000
_cell.angle_alpha   90.00
_cell.angle_beta   90.00
_cell.angle_gamma   90.00
#
_symmetry.space_group_name_H-M   'P 1'
#
loop_
_entity.id
_entity.type
_entity.pdbx_description
1 polymer ?
#
loop_
_entity_poly.entity_id
_entity_poly.type
_entity_poly.pdbx_seq_one_letter_code
_entity_poly.pdbx_strand_id
1 'polypeptide(L)'
;MDEDQNQTPSCPIQLKNTQRLRGMLTGNIVSKVLSVLSSMESIGLNLPLFLDFLSWGDQECVVNVKIRYECTTLMVSKEILSILECWRSPPWAACSTDVQAKAAWLVMEEFAFSCVTEVVKELQGIQELSLCPSDKVSDSGLTHFLIEDMVLKLSSPTPGSMPKLWALLQKVS
;
A
#
# COMPACT_ATOMS: atom_id res chain seq x y z
N MET A 1 -15.88 -22.83 -28.10
CA MET A 1 -14.74 -23.35 -27.31
C MET A 1 -13.60 -22.45 -27.72
N ASP A 2 -13.55 -21.28 -27.08
CA ASP A 2 -12.59 -20.23 -27.39
C ASP A 2 -11.66 -20.15 -26.19
N GLU A 3 -10.42 -20.61 -26.42
CA GLU A 3 -9.33 -20.50 -25.47
C GLU A 3 -9.00 -19.02 -25.28
N ASP A 4 -9.40 -18.50 -24.14
CA ASP A 4 -9.01 -17.18 -23.67
C ASP A 4 -7.49 -17.20 -23.43
N GLN A 5 -6.76 -16.61 -24.38
CA GLN A 5 -5.31 -16.45 -24.29
C GLN A 5 -5.02 -15.54 -23.11
N ASN A 6 -4.65 -16.17 -22.00
CA ASN A 6 -4.12 -15.54 -20.81
C ASN A 6 -2.79 -14.86 -21.18
N GLN A 7 -2.87 -13.64 -21.75
CA GLN A 7 -1.72 -12.79 -21.99
C GLN A 7 -1.16 -12.40 -20.63
N THR A 8 -0.15 -13.15 -20.20
CA THR A 8 0.69 -12.77 -19.07
C THR A 8 1.14 -11.33 -19.31
N PRO A 9 0.82 -10.36 -18.43
CA PRO A 9 1.19 -8.97 -18.68
C PRO A 9 2.71 -8.90 -18.83
N SER A 10 3.16 -8.49 -20.01
CA SER A 10 4.57 -8.30 -20.31
C SER A 10 5.17 -7.39 -19.24
N CYS A 11 6.19 -7.90 -18.54
CA CYS A 11 6.87 -7.17 -17.47
C CYS A 11 7.26 -5.76 -17.99
N PRO A 12 6.80 -4.67 -17.33
CA PRO A 12 7.05 -3.30 -17.77
C PRO A 12 8.54 -3.08 -18.06
N ILE A 13 8.84 -2.39 -19.16
CA ILE A 13 10.20 -2.12 -19.63
C ILE A 13 11.04 -1.46 -18.52
N GLN A 14 10.38 -0.62 -17.72
CA GLN A 14 10.88 0.02 -16.51
C GLN A 14 11.54 -0.97 -15.53
N LEU A 15 10.88 -2.10 -15.26
CA LEU A 15 11.36 -3.09 -14.29
C LEU A 15 12.56 -3.87 -14.81
N LYS A 16 12.57 -4.17 -16.11
CA LYS A 16 13.71 -4.81 -16.77
C LYS A 16 14.96 -3.93 -16.66
N ASN A 17 14.80 -2.62 -16.80
CA ASN A 17 15.90 -1.67 -16.66
C ASN A 17 16.46 -1.63 -15.24
N THR A 18 15.60 -1.55 -14.21
CA THR A 18 16.04 -1.58 -12.80
C THR A 18 16.76 -2.88 -12.45
N GLN A 19 16.23 -4.03 -12.88
CA GLN A 19 16.86 -5.34 -12.64
C GLN A 19 18.21 -5.45 -13.35
N ARG A 20 18.31 -4.96 -14.59
CA ARG A 20 19.57 -4.90 -15.33
C ARG A 20 20.61 -4.04 -14.60
N LEU A 21 20.23 -2.85 -14.16
CA LEU A 21 21.12 -1.95 -13.43
C LEU A 21 21.59 -2.56 -12.10
N ARG A 22 20.70 -3.25 -11.38
CA ARG A 22 21.05 -3.99 -10.16
C ARG A 22 22.07 -5.10 -10.44
N GLY A 23 21.89 -5.87 -11.51
CA GLY A 23 22.83 -6.92 -11.91
C GLY A 23 24.19 -6.41 -12.39
N MET A 24 24.23 -5.18 -12.92
CA MET A 24 25.45 -4.50 -13.36
C MET A 24 26.08 -3.62 -12.27
N LEU A 25 25.52 -3.59 -11.07
CA LEU A 25 25.96 -2.71 -10.00
C LEU A 25 27.32 -3.19 -9.48
N THR A 26 28.39 -2.52 -9.90
CA THR A 26 29.76 -2.77 -9.45
C THR A 26 30.30 -1.59 -8.63
N GLY A 27 31.30 -1.85 -7.79
CA GLY A 27 31.97 -0.85 -6.96
C GLY A 27 31.30 -0.60 -5.61
N ASN A 28 31.76 0.42 -4.90
CA ASN A 28 31.28 0.74 -3.54
C ASN A 28 29.90 1.42 -3.58
N ILE A 29 28.87 0.73 -3.09
CA ILE A 29 27.49 1.22 -3.01
C ILE A 29 27.40 2.47 -2.13
N VAL A 30 28.09 2.50 -1.00
CA VAL A 30 28.10 3.63 -0.06
C VAL A 30 28.56 4.90 -0.78
N SER A 31 29.65 4.82 -1.53
CA SER A 31 30.17 5.98 -2.29
C SER A 31 29.17 6.48 -3.35
N LYS A 32 28.44 5.57 -4.01
CA LYS A 32 27.41 5.96 -4.99
C LYS A 32 26.23 6.66 -4.31
N VAL A 33 25.76 6.13 -3.18
CA VAL A 33 24.66 6.73 -2.40
C VAL A 33 25.06 8.10 -1.87
N LEU A 34 26.26 8.23 -1.29
CA LEU A 34 26.77 9.51 -0.79
C LEU A 34 26.87 10.56 -1.91
N SER A 35 27.33 10.16 -3.11
CA SER A 35 27.40 11.04 -4.27
C SER A 35 26.02 11.61 -4.65
N VAL A 36 24.97 10.78 -4.62
CA VAL A 36 23.59 11.22 -4.88
C VAL A 36 23.11 12.17 -3.78
N LEU A 37 23.35 11.85 -2.50
CA LEU A 37 22.95 12.69 -1.38
C LEU A 37 23.63 14.06 -1.41
N SER A 38 24.94 14.11 -1.65
CA SER A 38 25.67 15.37 -1.81
C SER A 38 25.19 16.19 -3.01
N SER A 39 24.82 15.51 -4.10
CA SER A 39 24.24 16.19 -5.27
C SER A 39 22.90 16.84 -4.93
N MET A 40 22.00 16.13 -4.23
CA MET A 40 20.73 16.69 -3.75
C MET A 40 20.96 17.92 -2.87
N GLU A 41 21.87 17.81 -1.89
CA GLU A 41 22.19 18.91 -0.99
C GLU A 41 22.70 20.14 -1.75
N SER A 42 23.58 19.96 -2.73
CA SER A 42 24.12 21.06 -3.55
C SER A 42 23.07 21.84 -4.36
N ILE A 43 21.94 21.21 -4.68
CA ILE A 43 20.83 21.83 -5.41
C ILE A 43 19.66 22.23 -4.49
N GLY A 44 19.85 22.16 -3.18
CA GLY A 44 18.84 22.54 -2.19
C GLY A 44 17.70 21.53 -2.02
N LEU A 45 17.94 20.25 -2.36
CA LEU A 45 17.00 19.16 -2.12
C LEU A 45 17.53 18.21 -1.03
N ASN A 46 16.61 17.54 -0.36
CA ASN A 46 16.90 16.40 0.49
C ASN A 46 16.03 15.20 0.06
N LEU A 47 16.30 14.02 0.61
CA LEU A 47 15.61 12.80 0.21
C LEU A 47 14.08 12.88 0.37
N PRO A 48 13.52 13.37 1.50
CA PRO A 48 12.07 13.56 1.63
C PRO A 48 11.46 14.46 0.56
N LEU A 49 12.04 15.65 0.33
CA LEU A 49 11.53 16.59 -0.69
C LEU A 49 11.63 16.01 -2.10
N PHE A 50 12.72 15.30 -2.40
CA PHE A 50 12.88 14.63 -3.68
C PHE A 50 11.80 13.57 -3.92
N LEU A 51 11.54 12.71 -2.93
CA LEU A 51 10.51 11.67 -3.04
C LEU A 51 9.10 12.28 -3.13
N ASP A 52 8.84 13.38 -2.45
CA ASP A 52 7.57 14.11 -2.51
C ASP A 52 7.32 14.65 -3.93
N PHE A 53 8.25 15.44 -4.47
CA PHE A 53 8.15 16.00 -5.83
C PHE A 53 8.16 14.93 -6.93
N LEU A 54 8.93 13.84 -6.75
CA LEU A 54 8.93 12.72 -7.69
C LEU A 54 7.58 12.01 -7.76
N SER A 55 6.85 11.95 -6.64
CA SER A 55 5.58 11.24 -6.56
C SER A 55 4.43 12.10 -7.08
N TRP A 56 4.00 13.11 -6.30
CA TRP A 56 2.87 14.01 -6.65
C TRP A 56 2.92 15.38 -5.95
N GLY A 57 4.02 15.75 -5.30
CA GLY A 57 4.13 16.99 -4.51
C GLY A 57 4.12 18.29 -5.32
N ASP A 58 4.34 18.21 -6.63
CA ASP A 58 4.33 19.37 -7.53
C ASP A 58 3.72 19.04 -8.90
N GLN A 59 2.89 19.96 -9.41
CA GLN A 59 2.14 19.75 -10.65
C GLN A 59 3.03 19.78 -11.89
N GLU A 60 4.08 20.61 -11.90
CA GLU A 60 5.03 20.68 -13.01
C GLU A 60 5.86 19.40 -13.11
N CYS A 61 6.20 18.81 -11.96
CA CYS A 61 6.87 17.52 -11.86
C CYS A 61 5.99 16.38 -12.41
N VAL A 62 4.69 16.38 -12.11
CA VAL A 62 3.73 15.34 -12.56
C VAL A 62 3.57 15.32 -14.09
N VAL A 63 3.58 16.49 -14.74
CA VAL A 63 3.44 16.57 -16.21
C VAL A 63 4.76 16.34 -16.95
N ASN A 64 5.90 16.42 -16.27
CA ASN A 64 7.20 16.15 -16.87
C ASN A 64 7.34 14.67 -17.24
N VAL A 65 7.53 14.39 -18.54
CA VAL A 65 7.56 13.01 -19.08
C VAL A 65 8.64 12.15 -18.43
N LYS A 66 9.82 12.72 -18.12
CA LYS A 66 10.92 11.99 -17.51
C LYS A 66 10.63 11.67 -16.05
N ILE A 67 10.17 12.65 -15.28
CA ILE A 67 9.83 12.45 -13.86
C ILE A 67 8.69 11.44 -13.74
N ARG A 68 7.64 11.57 -14.57
CA ARG A 68 6.53 10.61 -14.61
C ARG A 68 6.99 9.19 -14.94
N TYR A 69 7.96 9.02 -15.84
CA TYR A 69 8.53 7.71 -16.16
C TYR A 69 9.26 7.11 -14.94
N GLU A 70 10.06 7.90 -14.23
CA GLU A 70 10.76 7.44 -13.01
C GLU A 70 9.77 7.13 -11.87
N CYS A 71 8.76 7.98 -11.66
CA CYS A 71 7.67 7.72 -10.72
C CYS A 71 6.95 6.41 -11.05
N THR A 72 6.60 6.20 -12.32
CA THR A 72 5.98 4.94 -12.77
C THR A 72 6.89 3.75 -12.50
N THR A 73 8.19 3.90 -12.79
CA THR A 73 9.20 2.87 -12.54
C THR A 73 9.25 2.51 -11.05
N LEU A 74 9.21 3.51 -10.16
CA LEU A 74 9.16 3.30 -8.73
C LEU A 74 7.88 2.58 -8.29
N MET A 75 6.71 3.08 -8.70
CA MET A 75 5.41 2.59 -8.22
C MET A 75 5.07 1.17 -8.69
N VAL A 76 5.58 0.74 -9.84
CA VAL A 76 5.38 -0.63 -10.33
C VAL A 76 6.49 -1.59 -9.91
N SER A 77 7.51 -1.11 -9.18
CA SER A 77 8.66 -1.91 -8.80
C SER A 77 8.38 -2.86 -7.64
N LYS A 78 9.06 -4.01 -7.65
CA LYS A 78 9.12 -4.86 -6.45
C LYS A 78 10.01 -4.25 -5.38
N GLU A 79 10.92 -3.36 -5.79
CA GLU A 79 11.85 -2.66 -4.92
C GLU A 79 11.12 -1.74 -3.93
N ILE A 80 10.12 -0.95 -4.36
CA ILE A 80 9.37 -0.10 -3.42
C ILE A 80 8.62 -0.93 -2.38
N LEU A 81 8.00 -2.05 -2.79
CA LEU A 81 7.33 -2.95 -1.86
C LEU A 81 8.31 -3.54 -0.85
N SER A 82 9.47 -4.02 -1.30
CA SER A 82 10.52 -4.54 -0.43
C SER A 82 11.04 -3.46 0.54
N ILE A 83 11.16 -2.20 0.09
CA ILE A 83 11.56 -1.08 0.96
C ILE A 83 10.51 -0.85 2.06
N LEU A 84 9.23 -0.80 1.70
CA LEU A 84 8.13 -0.61 2.66
C LEU A 84 8.04 -1.77 3.66
N GLU A 85 8.24 -3.00 3.21
CA GLU A 85 8.32 -4.18 4.10
C GLU A 85 9.49 -4.07 5.08
N CYS A 86 10.66 -3.65 4.61
CA CYS A 86 11.81 -3.40 5.47
C CYS A 86 11.58 -2.25 6.46
N TRP A 87 10.87 -1.19 6.07
CA TRP A 87 10.51 -0.11 7.01
C TRP A 87 9.49 -0.56 8.06
N ARG A 88 8.55 -1.43 7.68
CA ARG A 88 7.57 -2.02 8.59
C ARG A 88 8.20 -2.99 9.58
N SER A 89 9.15 -3.81 9.13
CA SER A 89 9.85 -4.80 9.96
C SER A 89 11.36 -4.72 9.71
N PRO A 90 12.03 -3.69 10.26
CA PRO A 90 13.46 -3.53 10.06
C PRO A 90 14.22 -4.73 10.64
N PRO A 91 15.32 -5.16 10.02
CA PRO A 91 16.13 -6.26 10.55
C PRO A 91 16.74 -5.84 11.89
N TRP A 92 16.15 -6.31 12.99
CA TRP A 92 16.65 -6.01 14.33
C TRP A 92 17.98 -6.71 14.59
N ALA A 93 19.03 -5.96 14.85
CA ALA A 93 20.21 -6.52 15.52
C ALA A 93 19.86 -6.76 16.99
N ALA A 94 20.15 -7.95 17.51
CA ALA A 94 19.71 -8.44 18.83
C ALA A 94 20.12 -7.60 20.06
N CYS A 95 20.84 -6.48 19.88
CA CYS A 95 21.31 -5.61 20.95
C CYS A 95 21.25 -4.09 20.64
N SER A 96 20.60 -3.64 19.57
CA SER A 96 20.64 -2.20 19.22
C SER A 96 19.34 -1.46 19.58
N THR A 97 19.47 -0.40 20.39
CA THR A 97 18.55 0.74 20.48
C THR A 97 18.61 1.56 19.18
N ASP A 98 18.24 0.93 18.06
CA ASP A 98 18.27 1.59 16.76
C ASP A 98 17.07 2.55 16.64
N VAL A 99 17.35 3.83 16.89
CA VAL A 99 16.39 4.93 16.79
C VAL A 99 15.77 5.01 15.40
N GLN A 100 16.53 4.67 14.35
CA GLN A 100 16.06 4.74 12.96
C GLN A 100 15.04 3.62 12.68
N ALA A 101 15.35 2.40 13.10
CA ALA A 101 14.43 1.26 13.00
C ALA A 101 13.11 1.55 13.75
N LYS A 102 13.20 2.11 14.96
CA LYS A 102 12.03 2.49 15.75
C LYS A 102 11.21 3.61 15.08
N ALA A 103 11.87 4.62 14.54
CA ALA A 103 11.20 5.73 13.85
C ALA A 103 10.45 5.26 12.59
N ALA A 104 11.08 4.41 11.77
CA ALA A 104 10.45 3.85 10.58
C ALA A 104 9.21 3.01 10.94
N TRP A 105 9.34 2.15 11.97
CA TRP A 105 8.22 1.33 12.44
C TRP A 105 7.02 2.17 12.88
N LEU A 106 7.24 3.21 13.70
CA LEU A 106 6.16 4.10 14.17
C LEU A 106 5.43 4.79 13.02
N VAL A 107 6.17 5.31 12.03
CA VAL A 107 5.57 5.95 10.85
C VAL A 107 4.75 4.95 10.03
N MET A 108 5.26 3.73 9.83
CA MET A 108 4.55 2.69 9.10
C MET A 108 3.30 2.20 9.83
N GLU A 109 3.35 2.12 11.16
CA GLU A 109 2.21 1.76 12.00
C GLU A 109 1.11 2.84 11.96
N GLU A 110 1.47 4.11 12.15
CA GLU A 110 0.55 5.24 12.03
C GLU A 110 -0.11 5.28 10.64
N PHE A 111 0.68 5.13 9.58
CA PHE A 111 0.17 5.04 8.22
C PHE A 111 -0.81 3.87 8.04
N ALA A 112 -0.47 2.67 8.54
CA ALA A 112 -1.34 1.50 8.47
C ALA A 112 -2.65 1.73 9.24
N PHE A 113 -2.61 2.33 10.42
CA PHE A 113 -3.80 2.72 11.17
C PHE A 113 -4.68 3.70 10.39
N SER A 114 -4.08 4.71 9.74
CA SER A 114 -4.82 5.65 8.92
C SER A 114 -5.56 4.96 7.75
N CYS A 115 -4.92 3.97 7.12
CA CYS A 115 -5.52 3.17 6.04
C CYS A 115 -6.73 2.37 6.54
N VAL A 116 -6.62 1.74 7.70
CA VAL A 116 -7.65 0.85 8.27
C VAL A 116 -8.79 1.65 8.94
N THR A 117 -8.54 2.90 9.34
CA THR A 117 -9.56 3.77 9.96
C THR A 117 -10.81 3.89 9.10
N GLU A 118 -10.67 3.96 7.77
CA GLU A 118 -11.80 4.00 6.85
C GLU A 118 -12.62 2.69 6.85
N VAL A 119 -11.96 1.55 7.00
CA VAL A 119 -12.62 0.24 7.13
C VAL A 119 -13.33 0.12 8.48
N VAL A 120 -12.75 0.67 9.55
CA VAL A 120 -13.36 0.69 10.89
C VAL A 120 -14.61 1.57 10.91
N LYS A 121 -14.60 2.70 10.20
CA LYS A 121 -15.79 3.55 10.02
C LYS A 121 -16.91 2.79 9.29
N GLU A 122 -16.57 2.02 8.25
CA GLU A 122 -17.52 1.12 7.60
C GLU A 122 -18.07 0.08 8.59
N LEU A 123 -17.22 -0.58 9.38
CA LEU A 123 -17.64 -1.54 10.41
C LEU A 123 -18.62 -0.96 11.45
N GLN A 124 -18.43 0.28 11.87
CA GLN A 124 -19.36 0.94 12.79
C GLN A 124 -20.75 1.10 12.17
N GLY A 125 -20.85 1.26 10.84
CA GLY A 125 -22.12 1.36 10.12
C GLY A 125 -22.96 0.07 10.10
N ILE A 126 -22.36 -1.10 10.38
CA ILE A 126 -23.10 -2.38 10.56
C ILE A 126 -23.35 -2.72 12.02
N GLN A 127 -22.98 -1.85 12.97
CA GLN A 127 -23.21 -2.11 14.39
C GLN A 127 -24.69 -2.42 14.67
N GLU A 128 -25.61 -1.68 14.05
CA GLU A 128 -27.06 -1.91 14.20
C GLU A 128 -27.52 -3.27 13.66
N LEU A 129 -26.83 -3.82 12.65
CA LEU A 129 -27.11 -5.17 12.11
C LEU A 129 -26.54 -6.27 13.00
N SER A 130 -25.53 -5.96 13.82
CA SER A 130 -24.95 -6.90 14.78
C SER A 130 -25.79 -7.06 16.04
N LEU A 131 -26.77 -6.18 16.24
CA LEU A 131 -27.68 -6.23 17.38
C LEU A 131 -28.86 -7.15 17.06
N CYS A 132 -29.05 -8.18 17.88
CA CYS A 132 -30.22 -9.05 17.79
C CYS A 132 -31.45 -8.31 18.35
N PRO A 133 -32.55 -8.18 17.59
CA PRO A 133 -33.80 -7.66 18.13
C PRO A 133 -34.34 -8.60 19.22
N SER A 134 -34.81 -8.04 20.34
CA SER A 134 -35.31 -8.81 21.51
C SER A 134 -36.50 -9.72 21.18
N ASP A 135 -37.19 -9.49 20.06
CA ASP A 135 -38.52 -10.06 19.79
C ASP A 135 -38.49 -11.25 18.81
N LYS A 136 -37.30 -11.68 18.34
CA LYS A 136 -37.15 -12.79 17.38
C LYS A 136 -35.98 -13.71 17.73
N VAL A 137 -36.07 -14.40 18.87
CA VAL A 137 -35.07 -15.38 19.32
C VAL A 137 -35.50 -16.80 18.90
N SER A 138 -35.15 -17.20 17.68
CA SER A 138 -35.15 -18.60 17.25
C SER A 138 -33.84 -18.89 16.52
N ASP A 139 -33.17 -20.01 16.80
CA ASP A 139 -31.83 -20.34 16.27
C ASP A 139 -31.72 -20.24 14.73
N SER A 140 -32.73 -20.75 14.01
CA SER A 140 -32.75 -20.72 12.54
C SER A 140 -33.04 -19.33 11.97
N GLY A 141 -33.92 -18.57 12.64
CA GLY A 141 -34.28 -17.20 12.25
C GLY A 141 -33.19 -16.17 12.52
N LEU A 142 -32.40 -16.35 13.59
CA LEU A 142 -31.25 -15.48 13.89
C LEU A 142 -30.16 -15.61 12.82
N THR A 143 -29.82 -16.85 12.47
CA THR A 143 -28.59 -17.11 11.73
C THR A 143 -28.74 -16.83 10.23
N HIS A 144 -29.89 -17.18 9.63
CA HIS A 144 -30.10 -17.02 8.19
C HIS A 144 -30.43 -15.57 7.79
N PHE A 145 -31.30 -14.90 8.56
CA PHE A 145 -31.78 -13.56 8.23
C PHE A 145 -30.69 -12.50 8.35
N LEU A 146 -29.85 -12.59 9.39
CA LEU A 146 -28.76 -11.62 9.62
C LEU A 146 -27.64 -11.73 8.57
N ILE A 147 -27.34 -12.94 8.08
CA ILE A 147 -26.26 -13.15 7.11
C ILE A 147 -26.65 -12.62 5.72
N GLU A 148 -27.86 -12.91 5.24
CA GLU A 148 -28.30 -12.42 3.92
C GLU A 148 -28.42 -10.89 3.89
N ASP A 149 -28.97 -10.27 4.94
CA ASP A 149 -29.08 -8.81 5.05
C ASP A 149 -27.71 -8.13 5.17
N MET A 150 -26.76 -8.76 5.89
CA MET A 150 -25.37 -8.29 5.93
C MET A 150 -24.71 -8.38 4.56
N VAL A 151 -24.86 -9.50 3.84
CA VAL A 151 -24.28 -9.67 2.49
C VAL A 151 -24.87 -8.63 1.53
N LEU A 152 -26.18 -8.39 1.55
CA LEU A 152 -26.83 -7.40 0.71
C LEU A 152 -26.33 -5.97 0.99
N LYS A 153 -26.19 -5.57 2.27
CA LYS A 153 -25.64 -4.25 2.61
C LYS A 153 -24.16 -4.11 2.25
N LEU A 154 -23.35 -5.14 2.51
CA LEU A 154 -21.90 -5.13 2.23
C LEU A 154 -21.58 -5.13 0.73
N SER A 155 -22.40 -5.80 -0.09
CA SER A 155 -22.19 -5.94 -1.54
C SER A 155 -22.91 -4.90 -2.42
N SER A 156 -23.84 -4.12 -1.87
CA SER A 156 -24.57 -3.10 -2.64
C SER A 156 -23.67 -1.92 -3.09
N PRO A 157 -23.87 -1.33 -4.29
CA PRO A 157 -23.06 -0.20 -4.78
C PRO A 157 -23.65 1.20 -4.43
N THR A 158 -24.54 1.30 -3.44
CA THR A 158 -25.27 2.53 -3.08
C THR A 158 -24.53 3.42 -2.07
N PRO A 159 -24.92 4.70 -1.89
CA PRO A 159 -24.42 5.52 -0.78
C PRO A 159 -24.71 4.84 0.57
N GLY A 160 -23.68 4.61 1.39
CA GLY A 160 -23.76 3.75 2.59
C GLY A 160 -23.27 2.31 2.38
N SER A 161 -22.82 1.98 1.16
CA SER A 161 -22.08 0.75 0.86
C SER A 161 -20.72 0.74 1.55
N MET A 162 -20.23 -0.47 1.83
CA MET A 162 -18.96 -0.71 2.55
C MET A 162 -17.98 -1.49 1.66
N PRO A 163 -17.57 -0.89 0.54
CA PRO A 163 -16.81 -1.58 -0.49
C PRO A 163 -15.41 -1.98 0.01
N LYS A 164 -14.83 -1.25 0.97
CA LYS A 164 -13.48 -1.54 1.48
C LYS A 164 -13.51 -2.71 2.45
N LEU A 165 -14.49 -2.74 3.37
CA LEU A 165 -14.70 -3.85 4.28
C LEU A 165 -15.02 -5.14 3.51
N TRP A 166 -15.93 -5.08 2.53
CA TRP A 166 -16.26 -6.25 1.72
C TRP A 166 -15.07 -6.77 0.93
N ALA A 167 -14.31 -5.89 0.27
CA ALA A 167 -13.10 -6.28 -0.44
C ALA A 167 -12.01 -6.86 0.48
N LEU A 168 -11.94 -6.40 1.73
CA LEU A 168 -11.01 -6.96 2.73
C LEU A 168 -11.45 -8.37 3.15
N LEU A 169 -12.74 -8.58 3.46
CA LEU A 169 -13.26 -9.90 3.83
C LEU A 169 -13.04 -10.94 2.73
N GLN A 170 -13.24 -10.57 1.46
CA GLN A 170 -12.97 -11.45 0.31
C GLN A 170 -11.50 -11.84 0.14
N LYS A 171 -10.56 -11.07 0.69
CA LYS A 171 -9.12 -11.35 0.61
C LYS A 171 -8.59 -12.18 1.78
N VAL A 172 -9.32 -12.21 2.90
CA VAL A 172 -8.93 -12.93 4.13
C VAL A 172 -9.64 -14.29 4.25
N SER A 173 -10.67 -14.53 3.41
CA SER A 173 -11.33 -15.82 3.26
C SER A 173 -10.60 -16.74 2.28
#